data_AF-A0A293MD51-F1
#
_entry.id   AF-A0A293MD51-F1
#
_cell.length_a   1.000
_cell.length_b   1.000
_cell.length_c   1.000
_cell.angle_alpha   90.00
_cell.angle_beta   90.00
_cell.angle_gamma   90.00
#
_symmetry.space_group_name_H-M   'P 1'
#
loop_
_entity.id
_entity.type
_entity.pdbx_description
1 polymer ?
#
loop_
_entity_poly.entity_id
_entity_poly.type
_entity_poly.pdbx_seq_one_letter_code
_entity_poly.pdbx_strand_id
1 'polypeptide(L)'
;MAEENGTEPMAAVWGQGRRKSAHSDFRSHFPTGADTEHPPKPLGGYVPEEMEALKKVNAKLWTQVQNLQSQLELRKRIRNPERAAPSGGNFADLLSDIYYAQRERDDAMHDRLCSANRGFDRAQKQMRAAIDVRYDASDSTTSEDSTDDTVALSGLDKILQGMDTTRRPNKLLQHRDTLLTTVNHLKEHRSRRYRSDVRALQAERDLALEKVKALEKDLQEMHMKVIWKSESWTPTVVDTLQQVTNERNVALGKLQELQDSMGTAHNNGAQERTEESQRISSEAQTDFIGEKFVDRDSLKELRDEIERIGNRLESEILSRQNAEVKCQRLEEMIHNFQKRINGITSDCSQA
;
A
#
# COMPACT_ATOMS: atom_id res chain seq x y z
N MET A 1 8.21 -21.76 -64.38
CA MET A 1 8.90 -22.79 -63.58
C MET A 1 10.28 -22.23 -63.28
N ALA A 2 10.42 -21.63 -62.11
CA ALA A 2 11.67 -21.03 -61.63
C ALA A 2 12.11 -21.84 -60.41
N GLU A 3 13.33 -22.36 -60.47
CA GLU A 3 14.00 -23.03 -59.36
C GLU A 3 14.69 -21.96 -58.50
N GLU A 4 14.23 -21.80 -57.26
CA GLU A 4 14.98 -21.13 -56.19
C GLU A 4 15.25 -22.18 -55.12
N ASN A 5 16.53 -22.50 -54.92
CA ASN A 5 16.99 -23.28 -53.78
C ASN A 5 18.24 -22.63 -53.20
N GLY A 6 18.10 -22.22 -51.94
CA GLY A 6 19.12 -22.42 -50.92
C GLY A 6 20.15 -21.32 -50.74
N THR A 7 19.91 -20.43 -49.76
CA THR A 7 21.00 -20.03 -48.84
C THR A 7 20.40 -19.62 -47.49
N GLU A 8 20.64 -20.45 -46.47
CA GLU A 8 20.40 -20.16 -45.05
C GLU A 8 21.68 -19.58 -44.39
N PRO A 9 21.61 -19.06 -43.14
CA PRO A 9 22.27 -17.81 -42.75
C PRO A 9 23.59 -17.98 -42.01
N MET A 10 24.50 -17.00 -42.16
CA MET A 10 25.69 -16.87 -41.33
C MET A 10 25.37 -16.21 -39.98
N ALA A 11 25.53 -16.99 -38.92
CA ALA A 11 25.51 -16.54 -37.54
C ALA A 11 26.78 -15.71 -37.22
N ALA A 12 26.60 -14.45 -36.85
CA ALA A 12 27.67 -13.61 -36.31
C ALA A 12 27.88 -13.90 -34.81
N VAL A 13 29.04 -14.48 -34.52
CA VAL A 13 29.56 -14.78 -33.17
C VAL A 13 29.95 -13.47 -32.48
N TRP A 14 29.26 -13.13 -31.38
CA TRP A 14 29.65 -12.03 -30.49
C TRP A 14 30.72 -12.51 -29.48
N GLY A 15 31.84 -11.79 -29.45
CA GLY A 15 32.99 -12.06 -28.60
C GLY A 15 32.73 -11.80 -27.11
N GLN A 16 32.99 -12.82 -26.28
CA GLN A 16 33.09 -12.69 -24.83
C GLN A 16 34.47 -12.15 -24.43
N GLY A 17 34.54 -10.87 -24.10
CA GLY A 17 35.68 -10.28 -23.39
C GLY A 17 35.67 -10.61 -21.90
N ARG A 18 36.20 -11.78 -21.51
CA ARG A 18 36.52 -12.10 -20.11
C ARG A 18 37.76 -11.32 -19.66
N ARG A 19 37.61 -10.33 -18.78
CA ARG A 19 38.72 -9.82 -17.97
C ARG A 19 38.83 -10.62 -16.68
N LYS A 20 39.85 -11.50 -16.65
CA LYS A 20 40.43 -12.05 -15.42
C LYS A 20 41.25 -10.94 -14.74
N SER A 21 41.08 -10.75 -13.43
CA SER A 21 42.13 -10.15 -12.59
C SER A 21 42.34 -11.08 -11.40
N ALA A 22 43.57 -11.55 -11.30
CA ALA A 22 44.11 -12.39 -10.25
C ALA A 22 44.93 -11.53 -9.27
N HIS A 23 45.30 -12.15 -8.14
CA HIS A 23 46.10 -11.68 -7.01
C HIS A 23 45.28 -11.09 -5.85
N SER A 24 45.45 -11.53 -4.60
CA SER A 24 46.57 -12.27 -4.00
C SER A 24 46.14 -13.06 -2.76
N ASP A 25 46.71 -14.25 -2.63
CA ASP A 25 46.76 -15.05 -1.42
C ASP A 25 47.57 -14.35 -0.33
N PHE A 26 47.03 -14.26 0.88
CA PHE A 26 47.83 -14.10 2.09
C PHE A 26 47.27 -15.01 3.19
N ARG A 27 47.77 -16.24 3.21
CA ARG A 27 47.74 -17.13 4.37
C ARG A 27 48.97 -16.82 5.21
N SER A 28 48.78 -16.46 6.48
CA SER A 28 49.78 -16.66 7.52
C SER A 28 49.15 -17.37 8.71
N HIS A 29 49.95 -18.28 9.27
CA HIS A 29 49.62 -19.28 10.28
C HIS A 29 49.54 -18.71 11.72
N PHE A 30 48.51 -19.17 12.46
CA PHE A 30 48.45 -19.67 13.87
C PHE A 30 49.08 -18.88 15.04
N PRO A 31 48.52 -18.93 16.29
CA PRO A 31 48.08 -20.16 16.97
C PRO A 31 46.76 -20.13 17.76
N THR A 32 46.24 -21.34 17.94
CA THR A 32 45.21 -21.75 18.91
C THR A 32 45.74 -21.63 20.34
N GLY A 33 45.09 -20.78 21.14
CA GLY A 33 45.14 -20.81 22.60
C GLY A 33 43.71 -20.92 23.12
N ALA A 34 43.38 -22.07 23.69
CA ALA A 34 42.22 -22.23 24.57
C ALA A 34 42.57 -21.60 25.92
N ASP A 35 41.73 -20.72 26.43
CA ASP A 35 41.13 -20.83 27.76
C ASP A 35 40.22 -19.63 28.04
N THR A 36 39.03 -19.98 28.53
CA THR A 36 38.08 -19.21 29.35
C THR A 36 38.25 -17.69 29.44
N GLU A 37 37.30 -16.94 28.87
CA GLU A 37 36.50 -15.94 29.58
C GLU A 37 35.43 -15.34 28.65
N HIS A 38 34.32 -14.92 29.24
CA HIS A 38 33.05 -14.51 28.63
C HIS A 38 33.14 -13.75 27.28
N PRO A 39 32.23 -14.02 26.31
CA PRO A 39 32.11 -13.15 25.15
C PRO A 39 31.73 -11.74 25.63
N PRO A 40 32.45 -10.69 25.20
CA PRO A 40 32.05 -9.33 25.53
C PRO A 40 30.67 -9.08 24.93
N LYS A 41 29.73 -8.65 25.79
CA LYS A 41 28.40 -8.20 25.37
C LYS A 41 28.58 -7.20 24.21
N PRO A 42 27.87 -7.37 23.07
CA PRO A 42 27.92 -6.38 22.01
C PRO A 42 27.43 -5.05 22.60
N LEU A 43 28.33 -4.07 22.66
CA LEU A 43 27.99 -2.70 23.04
C LEU A 43 26.89 -2.21 22.10
N GLY A 44 25.83 -1.70 22.72
CA GLY A 44 24.55 -1.44 22.08
C GLY A 44 24.60 -0.39 20.96
N GLY A 45 23.88 -0.68 19.89
CA GLY A 45 22.58 -0.04 19.68
C GLY A 45 22.51 1.37 19.07
N TYR A 46 23.61 2.01 18.68
CA TYR A 46 23.56 3.38 18.10
C TYR A 46 23.95 3.50 16.62
N VAL A 47 24.41 2.43 15.98
CA VAL A 47 24.89 2.46 14.58
C VAL A 47 23.79 2.63 13.49
N PRO A 48 22.53 2.15 13.64
CA PRO A 48 21.55 2.23 12.56
C PRO A 48 21.13 3.66 12.20
N GLU A 49 20.89 4.51 13.20
CA GLU A 49 20.43 5.89 12.99
C GLU A 49 21.53 6.78 12.42
N GLU A 50 22.77 6.63 12.89
CA GLU A 50 23.92 7.34 12.33
C GLU A 50 24.18 6.92 10.88
N MET A 51 24.03 5.63 10.57
CA MET A 51 24.18 5.13 9.20
C MET A 51 23.06 5.62 8.27
N GLU A 52 21.83 5.76 8.77
CA GLU A 52 20.72 6.33 8.03
C GLU A 52 20.90 7.84 7.80
N ALA A 53 21.34 8.58 8.82
CA ALA A 53 21.69 9.99 8.72
C ALA A 53 22.80 10.21 7.68
N LEU A 54 23.85 9.39 7.69
CA LEU A 54 24.93 9.45 6.70
C LEU A 54 24.45 9.13 5.28
N LYS A 55 23.56 8.15 5.09
CA LYS A 55 22.93 7.88 3.78
C LYS A 55 22.13 9.07 3.27
N LYS A 56 21.37 9.74 4.16
CA LYS A 56 20.58 10.93 3.82
C LYS A 56 21.46 12.11 3.44
N VAL A 57 22.58 12.32 4.15
CA VAL A 57 23.57 13.34 3.81
C VAL A 57 24.24 13.03 2.46
N ASN A 58 24.63 11.77 2.22
CA ASN A 58 25.25 11.36 0.97
C ASN A 58 24.30 11.55 -0.24
N ALA A 59 23.01 11.21 -0.08
CA ALA A 59 22.01 11.46 -1.10
C ALA A 59 21.85 12.95 -1.43
N LYS A 60 21.83 13.82 -0.40
CA LYS A 60 21.78 15.28 -0.60
C LYS A 60 23.00 15.82 -1.34
N LEU A 61 24.20 15.34 -0.98
CA LEU A 61 25.45 15.74 -1.64
C LEU A 61 25.46 15.29 -3.11
N TRP A 62 24.99 14.08 -3.41
CA TRP A 62 24.84 13.60 -4.78
C TRP A 62 23.92 14.49 -5.62
N THR A 63 22.75 14.86 -5.08
CA THR A 63 21.82 15.78 -5.77
C THR A 63 22.46 17.15 -6.01
N GLN A 64 23.25 17.65 -5.06
CA GLN A 64 23.97 18.92 -5.22
C GLN A 64 25.05 18.85 -6.30
N VAL A 65 25.84 17.77 -6.34
CA VAL A 65 26.85 17.55 -7.39
C VAL A 65 26.19 17.51 -8.76
N GLN A 66 25.07 16.79 -8.89
CA GLN A 66 24.35 16.69 -10.16
C GLN A 66 23.78 18.04 -10.62
N ASN A 67 23.27 18.86 -9.70
CA ASN A 67 22.78 20.21 -10.00
C ASN A 67 23.94 21.17 -10.38
N LEU A 68 25.09 21.08 -9.68
CA LEU A 68 26.27 21.86 -10.05
C LEU A 68 26.82 21.45 -11.43
N GLN A 69 26.80 20.16 -11.75
CA GLN A 69 27.24 19.64 -13.05
C GLN A 69 26.35 20.13 -14.19
N SER A 70 25.02 20.11 -14.02
CA SER A 70 24.08 20.63 -15.02
C SER A 70 24.23 22.15 -15.22
N GLN A 71 24.46 22.91 -14.15
CA GLN A 71 24.75 24.34 -14.24
C GLN A 71 26.08 24.63 -14.95
N LEU A 72 27.09 23.78 -14.75
CA LEU A 72 28.40 23.91 -15.40
C LEU A 72 28.28 23.61 -16.90
N GLU A 73 27.50 22.60 -17.29
CA GLU A 73 27.17 22.31 -18.69
C GLU A 73 26.39 23.45 -19.34
N LEU A 74 25.39 24.00 -18.65
CA LEU A 74 24.62 25.14 -19.14
C LEU A 74 25.53 26.37 -19.35
N ARG A 75 26.41 26.66 -18.39
CA ARG A 75 27.40 27.75 -18.52
C ARG A 75 28.42 27.49 -19.63
N LYS A 76 28.84 26.25 -19.85
CA LYS A 76 29.71 25.89 -20.99
C LYS A 76 29.01 26.14 -22.33
N ARG A 77 27.71 25.81 -22.44
CA ARG A 77 26.89 26.07 -23.63
C ARG A 77 26.72 27.58 -23.88
N ILE A 78 26.49 28.36 -22.83
CA ILE A 78 26.32 29.82 -22.93
C ILE A 78 27.67 30.53 -23.24
N ARG A 79 28.78 30.06 -22.67
CA ARG A 79 30.11 30.69 -22.83
C ARG A 79 30.76 30.42 -24.19
N ASN A 80 30.37 29.37 -24.91
CA ASN A 80 30.97 29.01 -26.20
C ASN A 80 29.92 28.51 -27.20
N PRO A 81 29.08 29.40 -27.76
CA PRO A 81 28.07 29.01 -28.75
C PRO A 81 28.68 28.49 -30.07
N GLU A 82 29.91 28.90 -30.42
CA GLU A 82 30.58 28.50 -31.68
C GLU A 82 31.23 27.12 -31.68
N ARG A 83 31.45 26.48 -30.52
CA ARG A 83 31.89 25.07 -30.45
C ARG A 83 30.74 24.07 -30.38
N ALA A 84 29.49 24.54 -30.33
CA ALA A 84 28.29 23.72 -30.32
C ALA A 84 27.56 23.71 -31.68
N ALA A 85 28.09 24.39 -32.70
CA ALA A 85 27.72 24.10 -34.07
C ALA A 85 28.51 22.86 -34.50
N PRO A 86 27.89 21.71 -34.78
CA PRO A 86 28.58 20.65 -35.51
C PRO A 86 28.98 21.25 -36.86
N SER A 87 30.29 21.41 -37.03
CA SER A 87 30.92 21.69 -38.31
C SER A 87 30.37 20.69 -39.33
N GLY A 88 29.53 21.17 -40.27
CA GLY A 88 29.22 20.51 -41.55
C GLY A 88 28.87 19.02 -41.51
N GLY A 89 28.26 18.50 -40.44
CA GLY A 89 27.80 17.12 -40.38
C GLY A 89 26.67 16.93 -41.38
N ASN A 90 26.80 15.94 -42.26
CA ASN A 90 25.84 15.67 -43.31
C ASN A 90 24.46 15.42 -42.65
N PHE A 91 23.34 15.81 -43.26
CA PHE A 91 22.01 15.62 -42.65
C PHE A 91 21.74 14.16 -42.22
N ALA A 92 22.37 13.21 -42.93
CA ALA A 92 22.37 11.79 -42.58
C ALA A 92 23.09 11.47 -41.24
N ASP A 93 24.17 12.18 -40.91
CA ASP A 93 24.89 12.03 -39.64
C ASP A 93 24.02 12.55 -38.49
N LEU A 94 23.35 13.70 -38.68
CA LEU A 94 22.42 14.24 -37.68
C LEU A 94 21.24 13.29 -37.42
N LEU A 95 20.66 12.71 -38.48
CA LEU A 95 19.59 11.72 -38.32
C LEU A 95 20.09 10.44 -37.63
N SER A 96 21.31 10.02 -37.92
CA SER A 96 21.94 8.87 -37.26
C SER A 96 22.16 9.17 -35.77
N ASP A 97 22.68 10.35 -35.43
CA ASP A 97 22.89 10.79 -34.05
C ASP A 97 21.56 10.87 -33.28
N ILE A 98 20.51 11.42 -33.89
CA ILE A 98 19.17 11.47 -33.28
C ILE A 98 18.64 10.05 -33.05
N TYR A 99 18.78 9.15 -34.03
CA TYR A 99 18.34 7.77 -33.90
C TYR A 99 19.10 7.02 -32.78
N TYR A 100 20.42 7.14 -32.73
CA TYR A 100 21.23 6.49 -31.69
C TYR A 100 21.00 7.10 -30.31
N ALA A 101 20.86 8.42 -30.19
CA ALA A 101 20.51 9.06 -28.92
C ALA A 101 19.13 8.63 -28.42
N GLN A 102 18.16 8.49 -29.33
CA GLN A 102 16.84 7.98 -29.00
C GLN A 102 16.91 6.53 -28.51
N ARG A 103 17.65 5.68 -29.22
CA ARG A 103 17.87 4.29 -28.85
C ARG A 103 18.56 4.14 -27.49
N GLU A 104 19.62 4.90 -27.25
CA GLU A 104 20.34 4.90 -25.97
C GLU A 104 19.44 5.36 -24.82
N ARG A 105 18.59 6.37 -25.05
CA ARG A 105 17.60 6.82 -24.08
C ARG A 105 16.55 5.75 -23.78
N ASP A 106 16.08 5.05 -24.81
CA ASP A 106 15.08 4.00 -24.67
C ASP A 106 15.68 2.77 -23.96
N ASP A 107 16.92 2.40 -24.28
CA ASP A 107 17.69 1.36 -23.57
C ASP A 107 17.91 1.75 -22.10
N ALA A 108 18.28 3.00 -21.81
CA ALA A 108 18.44 3.50 -20.45
C ALA A 108 17.11 3.52 -19.67
N MET A 109 15.98 3.84 -20.32
CA MET A 109 14.66 3.71 -19.71
C MET A 109 14.30 2.26 -19.44
N HIS A 110 14.60 1.36 -20.37
CA HIS A 110 14.37 -0.07 -20.21
C HIS A 110 15.17 -0.62 -19.02
N ASP A 111 16.45 -0.28 -18.90
CA ASP A 111 17.30 -0.66 -17.77
C ASP A 111 16.79 -0.11 -16.43
N ARG A 112 16.27 1.12 -16.42
CA ARG A 112 15.63 1.72 -15.24
C ARG A 112 14.37 0.96 -14.84
N LEU A 113 13.52 0.61 -15.80
CA LEU A 113 12.31 -0.19 -15.56
C LEU A 113 12.66 -1.59 -15.05
N CYS A 114 13.63 -2.27 -15.66
CA CYS A 114 14.13 -3.56 -15.18
C CYS A 114 14.70 -3.48 -13.77
N SER A 115 15.46 -2.42 -13.46
CA SER A 115 16.01 -2.19 -12.12
C SER A 115 14.93 -1.90 -11.09
N ALA A 116 13.90 -1.13 -11.46
CA ALA A 116 12.74 -0.86 -10.62
C ALA A 116 11.94 -2.15 -10.34
N ASN A 117 11.68 -2.97 -11.37
CA ASN A 117 11.02 -4.26 -11.21
C ASN A 117 11.82 -5.21 -10.31
N ARG A 118 13.15 -5.30 -10.48
CA ARG A 118 14.00 -6.07 -9.56
C ARG A 118 14.00 -5.50 -8.13
N GLY A 119 13.76 -4.20 -7.97
CA GLY A 119 13.56 -3.56 -6.66
C GLY A 119 12.23 -3.99 -6.04
N PHE A 120 11.16 -3.95 -6.82
CA PHE A 120 9.82 -4.41 -6.44
C PHE A 120 9.81 -5.90 -6.06
N ASP A 121 10.42 -6.76 -6.88
CA ASP A 121 10.53 -8.20 -6.60
C ASP A 121 11.29 -8.48 -5.29
N ARG A 122 12.34 -7.70 -5.00
CA ARG A 122 13.08 -7.81 -3.74
C ARG A 122 12.23 -7.36 -2.55
N ALA A 123 11.50 -6.25 -2.67
CA ALA A 123 10.58 -5.78 -1.64
C ALA A 123 9.46 -6.81 -1.39
N GLN A 124 8.90 -7.40 -2.46
CA GLN A 124 7.89 -8.43 -2.36
C GLN A 124 8.43 -9.71 -1.69
N LYS A 125 9.65 -10.13 -2.03
CA LYS A 125 10.32 -11.26 -1.35
C LYS A 125 10.57 -10.97 0.13
N GLN A 126 10.99 -9.76 0.47
CA GLN A 126 11.19 -9.34 1.87
C GLN A 126 9.87 -9.30 2.63
N MET A 127 8.79 -8.81 2.03
CA MET A 127 7.45 -8.85 2.63
C MET A 127 6.99 -10.28 2.87
N ARG A 128 7.16 -11.19 1.89
CA ARG A 128 6.85 -12.62 2.06
C ARG A 128 7.67 -13.24 3.17
N ALA A 129 8.99 -13.04 3.20
CA ALA A 129 9.85 -13.54 4.27
C ALA A 129 9.46 -13.00 5.66
N ALA A 130 9.08 -11.72 5.77
CA ALA A 130 8.60 -11.14 7.01
C ALA A 130 7.24 -11.70 7.45
N ILE A 131 6.38 -12.09 6.50
CA ILE A 131 5.14 -12.80 6.77
C ILE A 131 5.45 -14.22 7.25
N ASP A 132 6.36 -14.94 6.59
CA ASP A 132 6.71 -16.32 6.91
C ASP A 132 7.38 -16.43 8.30
N VAL A 133 8.31 -15.53 8.64
CA VAL A 133 8.90 -15.46 10.00
C VAL A 133 7.84 -15.18 11.08
N ARG A 134 6.80 -14.39 10.75
CA ARG A 134 5.67 -14.18 11.66
C ARG A 134 4.75 -15.40 11.73
N TYR A 135 4.70 -16.22 10.69
CA TYR A 135 3.91 -17.44 10.63
C TYR A 135 4.56 -18.54 11.48
N ASP A 136 5.86 -18.78 11.32
CA ASP A 136 6.63 -19.77 12.10
C ASP A 136 6.68 -19.43 13.61
N ALA A 137 6.63 -18.14 13.98
CA ALA A 137 6.51 -17.72 15.37
C ALA A 137 5.10 -17.93 15.96
N SER A 138 4.09 -18.19 15.12
CA SER A 138 2.68 -18.29 15.51
C SER A 138 2.07 -19.69 15.32
N ASP A 139 2.83 -20.63 14.74
CA ASP A 139 2.33 -21.97 14.37
C ASP A 139 2.47 -23.03 15.48
N SER A 140 2.68 -22.62 16.74
CA SER A 140 2.70 -23.53 17.90
C SER A 140 1.39 -23.57 18.69
N THR A 141 0.27 -23.09 18.14
CA THR A 141 -1.04 -23.27 18.79
C THR A 141 -2.07 -23.69 17.76
N THR A 142 -2.18 -25.00 17.63
CA THR A 142 -3.32 -25.70 17.05
C THR A 142 -4.64 -25.05 17.45
N SER A 143 -5.38 -24.60 16.42
CA SER A 143 -6.78 -24.95 16.18
C SER A 143 -7.61 -25.31 17.42
N GLU A 144 -8.36 -24.32 17.90
CA GLU A 144 -9.66 -24.34 18.61
C GLU A 144 -9.86 -22.87 19.05
N ASP A 145 -10.99 -22.19 19.01
CA ASP A 145 -12.36 -22.44 18.63
C ASP A 145 -12.97 -21.02 18.50
N SER A 146 -13.99 -20.80 17.65
CA SER A 146 -14.59 -19.47 17.41
C SER A 146 -15.38 -18.92 18.62
N THR A 147 -15.19 -19.51 19.80
CA THR A 147 -15.86 -19.21 21.06
C THR A 147 -15.01 -18.34 22.00
N ASP A 148 -13.70 -18.21 21.73
CA ASP A 148 -12.72 -17.66 22.68
C ASP A 148 -12.88 -16.14 22.91
N ASP A 149 -13.27 -15.36 21.90
CA ASP A 149 -13.50 -13.91 22.06
C ASP A 149 -14.63 -13.62 23.05
N THR A 150 -15.74 -14.37 22.97
CA THR A 150 -16.89 -14.23 23.87
C THR A 150 -16.55 -14.63 25.31
N VAL A 151 -15.73 -15.68 25.47
CA VAL A 151 -15.27 -16.14 26.78
C VAL A 151 -14.27 -15.13 27.38
N ALA A 152 -13.33 -14.62 26.57
CA ALA A 152 -12.36 -13.60 26.96
C ALA A 152 -13.03 -12.25 27.35
N LEU A 153 -14.05 -11.82 26.61
CA LEU A 153 -14.83 -10.61 26.92
C LEU A 153 -15.68 -10.79 28.19
N SER A 154 -16.29 -11.96 28.40
CA SER A 154 -17.02 -12.25 29.64
C SER A 154 -16.11 -12.37 30.89
N GLY A 155 -14.84 -12.73 30.68
CA GLY A 155 -13.80 -12.75 31.72
C GLY A 155 -13.32 -11.34 32.09
N LEU A 156 -13.31 -10.39 31.15
CA LEU A 156 -12.90 -9.01 31.37
C LEU A 156 -13.77 -8.29 32.40
N ASP A 157 -15.10 -8.44 32.33
CA ASP A 157 -16.01 -7.84 33.31
C ASP A 157 -15.75 -8.35 34.73
N LYS A 158 -15.43 -9.64 34.88
CA LYS A 158 -15.07 -10.23 36.17
C LYS A 158 -13.72 -9.70 36.70
N ILE A 159 -12.76 -9.45 35.80
CA ILE A 159 -11.46 -8.88 36.16
C ILE A 159 -11.63 -7.41 36.59
N LEU A 160 -12.43 -6.63 35.84
CA LEU A 160 -12.72 -5.23 36.17
C LEU A 160 -13.46 -5.11 37.50
N GLN A 161 -14.52 -5.91 37.71
CA GLN A 161 -15.24 -5.96 38.98
C GLN A 161 -14.34 -6.43 40.15
N GLY A 162 -13.40 -7.35 39.87
CA GLY A 162 -12.37 -7.78 40.82
C GLY A 162 -11.40 -6.67 41.21
N MET A 163 -11.05 -5.78 40.27
CA MET A 163 -10.20 -4.62 40.54
C MET A 163 -10.93 -3.55 41.37
N ASP A 164 -12.20 -3.27 41.09
CA ASP A 164 -13.00 -2.27 41.81
C ASP A 164 -13.25 -2.66 43.27
N THR A 165 -13.34 -3.96 43.54
CA THR A 165 -13.65 -4.49 44.88
C THR A 165 -12.40 -4.80 45.72
N THR A 166 -11.24 -4.97 45.08
CA THR A 166 -10.04 -5.45 45.78
C THR A 166 -9.10 -4.34 46.20
N ARG A 167 -8.88 -4.18 47.52
CA ARG A 167 -7.89 -3.24 48.09
C ARG A 167 -6.49 -3.84 48.30
N ARG A 168 -6.25 -5.09 47.86
CA ARG A 168 -4.98 -5.80 48.05
C ARG A 168 -4.03 -5.54 46.86
N PRO A 169 -2.83 -4.95 47.08
CA PRO A 169 -1.90 -4.61 45.99
C PRO A 169 -1.51 -5.80 45.10
N ASN A 170 -1.23 -6.96 45.70
CA ASN A 170 -0.81 -8.15 44.95
C ASN A 170 -1.91 -8.68 44.01
N LYS A 171 -3.17 -8.59 44.41
CA LYS A 171 -4.30 -8.99 43.56
C LYS A 171 -4.56 -7.98 42.45
N LEU A 172 -4.38 -6.68 42.72
CA LEU A 172 -4.46 -5.65 41.69
C LEU A 172 -3.38 -5.84 40.62
N LEU A 173 -2.15 -6.22 41.01
CA LEU A 173 -1.09 -6.55 40.06
C LEU A 173 -1.45 -7.79 39.21
N GLN A 174 -1.97 -8.85 39.83
CA GLN A 174 -2.43 -10.03 39.10
C GLN A 174 -3.57 -9.71 38.10
N HIS A 175 -4.54 -8.88 38.51
CA HIS A 175 -5.62 -8.44 37.63
C HIS A 175 -5.11 -7.58 36.47
N ARG A 176 -4.15 -6.68 36.73
CA ARG A 176 -3.47 -5.89 35.70
C ARG A 176 -2.75 -6.79 34.68
N ASP A 177 -1.97 -7.76 35.15
CA ASP A 177 -1.22 -8.66 34.26
C ASP A 177 -2.18 -9.50 33.41
N THR A 178 -3.25 -10.00 34.02
CA THR A 178 -4.31 -10.74 33.31
C THR A 178 -4.97 -9.86 32.24
N LEU A 179 -5.31 -8.62 32.57
CA LEU A 179 -5.93 -7.68 31.63
C LEU A 179 -4.98 -7.36 30.46
N LEU A 180 -3.70 -7.15 30.72
CA LEU A 180 -2.69 -6.94 29.68
C LEU A 180 -2.56 -8.16 28.76
N THR A 181 -2.57 -9.37 29.31
CA THR A 181 -2.53 -10.60 28.50
C THR A 181 -3.77 -10.74 27.62
N THR A 182 -4.97 -10.48 28.15
CA THR A 182 -6.21 -10.54 27.37
C THR A 182 -6.26 -9.49 26.27
N VAL A 183 -5.84 -8.25 26.56
CA VAL A 183 -5.77 -7.18 25.56
C VAL A 183 -4.79 -7.52 24.43
N ASN A 184 -3.61 -8.05 24.77
CA ASN A 184 -2.63 -8.46 23.76
C ASN A 184 -3.16 -9.62 22.90
N HIS A 185 -3.81 -10.60 23.53
CA HIS A 185 -4.45 -11.72 22.83
C HIS A 185 -5.52 -11.24 21.85
N LEU A 186 -6.45 -10.38 22.29
CA LEU A 186 -7.50 -9.81 21.43
C LEU A 186 -6.91 -8.98 20.27
N LYS A 187 -5.85 -8.21 20.53
CA LYS A 187 -5.15 -7.42 19.51
C LYS A 187 -4.50 -8.32 18.45
N GLU A 188 -3.85 -9.39 18.89
CA GLU A 188 -3.23 -10.36 18.00
C GLU A 188 -4.29 -11.10 17.17
N HIS A 189 -5.37 -11.53 17.80
CA HIS A 189 -6.47 -12.21 17.14
C HIS A 189 -7.13 -11.34 16.07
N ARG A 190 -7.44 -10.07 16.39
CA ARG A 190 -7.94 -9.09 15.41
C ARG A 190 -6.97 -8.92 14.24
N SER A 191 -5.67 -8.85 14.53
CA SER A 191 -4.63 -8.74 13.50
C SER A 191 -4.52 -9.99 12.62
N ARG A 192 -4.80 -11.18 13.16
CA ARG A 192 -4.87 -12.44 12.38
C ARG A 192 -6.10 -12.44 11.46
N ARG A 193 -7.28 -12.06 11.97
CA ARG A 193 -8.52 -11.94 11.17
C ARG A 193 -8.34 -10.97 10.00
N TYR A 194 -7.88 -9.76 10.28
CA TYR A 194 -7.64 -8.76 9.23
C TYR A 194 -6.66 -9.26 8.15
N ARG A 195 -5.57 -9.94 8.55
CA ARG A 195 -4.63 -10.56 7.59
C ARG A 195 -5.28 -11.69 6.79
N SER A 196 -6.23 -12.42 7.36
CA SER A 196 -7.00 -13.43 6.63
C SER A 196 -7.91 -12.78 5.60
N ASP A 197 -8.63 -11.73 5.99
CA ASP A 197 -9.59 -11.02 5.12
C ASP A 197 -8.86 -10.36 3.94
N VAL A 198 -7.72 -9.71 4.20
CA VAL A 198 -6.88 -9.13 3.13
C VAL A 198 -6.39 -10.21 2.16
N ARG A 199 -6.00 -11.39 2.64
CA ARG A 199 -5.59 -12.51 1.76
C ARG A 199 -6.76 -13.03 0.92
N ALA A 200 -7.95 -13.12 1.49
CA ALA A 200 -9.16 -13.52 0.76
C ALA A 200 -9.49 -12.52 -0.35
N LEU A 201 -9.54 -11.21 -0.04
CA LEU A 201 -9.75 -10.15 -1.01
C LEU A 201 -8.68 -10.15 -2.12
N GLN A 202 -7.44 -10.44 -1.73
CA GLN A 202 -6.34 -10.54 -2.68
C GLN A 202 -6.53 -11.70 -3.67
N ALA A 203 -6.97 -12.86 -3.19
CA ALA A 203 -7.27 -14.02 -4.03
C ALA A 203 -8.47 -13.76 -4.95
N GLU A 204 -9.52 -13.08 -4.47
CA GLU A 204 -10.67 -12.69 -5.29
C GLU A 204 -10.30 -11.73 -6.40
N ARG A 205 -9.46 -10.72 -6.10
CA ARG A 205 -8.92 -9.81 -7.12
C ARG A 205 -8.12 -10.57 -8.18
N ASP A 206 -7.23 -11.47 -7.77
CA ASP A 206 -6.41 -12.24 -8.71
C ASP A 206 -7.27 -13.12 -9.63
N LEU A 207 -8.32 -13.72 -9.09
CA LEU A 207 -9.30 -14.47 -9.88
C LEU A 207 -10.09 -13.56 -10.85
N ALA A 208 -10.48 -12.37 -10.42
CA ALA A 208 -11.13 -11.39 -11.28
C ALA A 208 -10.21 -10.92 -12.42
N LEU A 209 -8.93 -10.68 -12.14
CA LEU A 209 -7.92 -10.33 -13.15
C LEU A 209 -7.75 -11.42 -14.21
N GLU A 210 -7.68 -12.68 -13.80
CA GLU A 210 -7.61 -13.80 -14.75
C GLU A 210 -8.88 -13.90 -15.61
N LYS A 211 -10.05 -13.65 -15.01
CA LYS A 211 -11.31 -13.60 -15.77
C LYS A 211 -11.32 -12.46 -16.80
N VAL A 212 -10.81 -11.27 -16.47
CA VAL A 212 -10.69 -10.15 -17.41
C VAL A 212 -9.77 -10.53 -18.57
N LYS A 213 -8.59 -11.10 -18.29
CA LYS A 213 -7.66 -11.54 -19.35
C LYS A 213 -8.30 -12.58 -20.28
N ALA A 214 -9.07 -13.52 -19.74
CA ALA A 214 -9.78 -14.51 -20.54
C ALA A 214 -10.81 -13.84 -21.47
N LEU A 215 -11.62 -12.93 -20.95
CA LEU A 215 -12.62 -12.19 -21.73
C LEU A 215 -11.98 -11.28 -22.80
N GLU A 216 -10.85 -10.66 -22.50
CA GLU A 216 -10.09 -9.87 -23.49
C GLU A 216 -9.57 -10.73 -24.64
N LYS A 217 -9.10 -11.94 -24.34
CA LYS A 217 -8.66 -12.91 -25.36
C LYS A 217 -9.85 -13.36 -26.22
N ASP A 218 -10.98 -13.67 -25.62
CA ASP A 218 -12.20 -14.07 -26.34
C ASP A 218 -12.69 -12.93 -27.25
N LEU A 219 -12.66 -11.68 -26.78
CA LEU A 219 -12.98 -10.51 -27.59
C LEU A 219 -12.04 -10.36 -28.79
N GLN A 220 -10.74 -10.52 -28.59
CA GLN A 220 -9.76 -10.48 -29.67
C GLN A 220 -9.99 -11.60 -30.69
N GLU A 221 -10.28 -12.81 -30.22
CA GLU A 221 -10.58 -13.95 -31.09
C GLU A 221 -11.86 -13.73 -31.89
N MET A 222 -12.92 -13.20 -31.26
CA MET A 222 -14.16 -12.82 -31.95
C MET A 222 -13.92 -11.71 -32.97
N HIS A 223 -13.17 -10.67 -32.60
CA HIS A 223 -12.83 -9.57 -33.51
C HIS A 223 -12.04 -10.07 -34.73
N MET A 224 -11.09 -10.99 -34.51
CA MET A 224 -10.40 -11.69 -35.60
C MET A 224 -11.37 -12.53 -36.44
N LYS A 225 -12.22 -13.37 -35.84
CA LYS A 225 -13.22 -14.16 -36.59
C LYS A 225 -14.14 -13.28 -37.44
N VAL A 226 -14.52 -12.10 -36.96
CA VAL A 226 -15.33 -11.12 -37.69
C VAL A 226 -14.56 -10.52 -38.87
N ILE A 227 -13.29 -10.18 -38.68
CA ILE A 227 -12.43 -9.66 -39.77
C ILE A 227 -12.15 -10.73 -40.83
N TRP A 228 -11.94 -11.98 -40.42
CA TRP A 228 -11.59 -13.10 -41.32
C TRP A 228 -12.81 -13.78 -41.97
N LYS A 229 -14.01 -13.69 -41.39
CA LYS A 229 -15.28 -14.16 -41.98
C LYS A 229 -16.09 -12.97 -42.49
N SER A 230 -15.52 -12.28 -43.48
CA SER A 230 -16.12 -11.13 -44.14
C SER A 230 -17.34 -11.50 -44.99
N GLU A 231 -18.48 -11.84 -44.38
CA GLU A 231 -19.82 -11.82 -45.02
C GLU A 231 -20.88 -12.32 -44.03
N SER A 232 -21.15 -11.52 -43.00
CA SER A 232 -22.47 -11.33 -42.36
C SER A 232 -22.24 -10.87 -40.93
N TRP A 233 -22.49 -9.58 -40.70
CA TRP A 233 -22.81 -9.09 -39.36
C TRP A 233 -24.18 -9.66 -38.98
N THR A 234 -24.25 -10.95 -38.68
CA THR A 234 -25.48 -11.51 -38.12
C THR A 234 -25.75 -10.79 -36.80
N PRO A 235 -26.98 -10.31 -36.54
CA PRO A 235 -27.34 -9.59 -35.31
C PRO A 235 -26.83 -10.29 -34.04
N THR A 236 -26.82 -11.62 -34.05
CA THR A 236 -26.29 -12.48 -32.99
C THR A 236 -24.84 -12.16 -32.59
N VAL A 237 -23.96 -11.81 -33.55
CA VAL A 237 -22.55 -11.49 -33.29
C VAL A 237 -22.41 -10.13 -32.62
N VAL A 238 -23.22 -9.15 -33.06
CA VAL A 238 -23.30 -7.82 -32.44
C VAL A 238 -23.84 -7.92 -31.02
N ASP A 239 -24.88 -8.72 -30.81
CA ASP A 239 -25.48 -8.95 -29.50
C ASP A 239 -24.49 -9.65 -28.55
N THR A 240 -23.75 -10.67 -29.02
CA THR A 240 -22.70 -11.30 -28.20
C THR A 240 -21.53 -10.35 -27.91
N LEU A 241 -21.12 -9.51 -28.84
CA LEU A 241 -20.08 -8.50 -28.60
C LEU A 241 -20.54 -7.46 -27.57
N GLN A 242 -21.79 -7.04 -27.64
CA GLN A 242 -22.38 -6.11 -26.68
C GLN A 242 -22.48 -6.75 -25.29
N GLN A 243 -22.93 -8.00 -25.21
CA GLN A 243 -23.00 -8.75 -23.96
C GLN A 243 -21.61 -8.89 -23.32
N VAL A 244 -20.61 -9.33 -24.08
CA VAL A 244 -19.24 -9.50 -23.57
C VAL A 244 -18.63 -8.14 -23.15
N THR A 245 -18.95 -7.07 -23.87
CA THR A 245 -18.52 -5.71 -23.50
C THR A 245 -19.15 -5.26 -22.17
N ASN A 246 -20.44 -5.55 -21.97
CA ASN A 246 -21.14 -5.23 -20.73
C ASN A 246 -20.58 -6.05 -19.55
N GLU A 247 -20.36 -7.35 -19.75
CA GLU A 247 -19.76 -8.23 -18.74
C GLU A 247 -18.35 -7.77 -18.35
N ARG A 248 -17.53 -7.34 -19.33
CA ARG A 248 -16.22 -6.74 -19.09
C ARG A 248 -16.33 -5.47 -18.25
N ASN A 249 -17.25 -4.57 -18.57
CA ASN A 249 -17.42 -3.31 -17.83
C ASN A 249 -17.87 -3.56 -16.38
N VAL A 250 -18.77 -4.52 -16.16
CA VAL A 250 -19.18 -4.94 -14.81
C VAL A 250 -18.00 -5.53 -14.03
N ALA A 251 -17.17 -6.35 -14.68
CA ALA A 251 -15.97 -6.90 -14.04
C ALA A 251 -14.96 -5.81 -13.68
N LEU A 252 -14.77 -4.81 -14.55
CA LEU A 252 -13.91 -3.66 -14.26
C LEU A 252 -14.45 -2.81 -13.10
N GLY A 253 -15.77 -2.59 -13.02
CA GLY A 253 -16.40 -1.91 -11.88
C GLY A 253 -16.12 -2.63 -10.56
N LYS A 254 -16.33 -3.95 -10.51
CA LYS A 254 -16.00 -4.77 -9.33
C LYS A 254 -14.52 -4.73 -8.97
N LEU A 255 -13.64 -4.71 -9.96
CA LEU A 255 -12.21 -4.62 -9.72
C LEU A 255 -11.83 -3.28 -9.10
N GLN A 256 -12.45 -2.19 -9.57
CA GLN A 256 -12.30 -0.86 -8.99
C GLN A 256 -12.81 -0.81 -7.55
N GLU A 257 -13.99 -1.37 -7.27
CA GLU A 257 -14.55 -1.46 -5.91
C GLU A 257 -13.65 -2.24 -4.95
N LEU A 258 -13.09 -3.37 -5.41
CA LEU A 258 -12.14 -4.16 -4.63
C LEU A 258 -10.83 -3.39 -4.40
N GLN A 259 -10.37 -2.63 -5.40
CA GLN A 259 -9.17 -1.80 -5.29
C GLN A 259 -9.37 -0.63 -4.31
N ASP A 260 -10.54 0.01 -4.31
CA ASP A 260 -10.91 1.06 -3.38
C ASP A 260 -11.09 0.51 -1.95
N SER A 261 -11.66 -0.69 -1.82
CA SER A 261 -11.78 -1.41 -0.55
C SER A 261 -10.42 -1.82 0.03
N MET A 262 -9.46 -2.21 -0.81
CA MET A 262 -8.08 -2.45 -0.38
C MET A 262 -7.35 -1.15 0.00
N GLY A 263 -7.59 -0.05 -0.73
CA GLY A 263 -6.99 1.26 -0.44
C GLY A 263 -7.46 1.82 0.90
N THR A 264 -8.76 1.70 1.19
CA THR A 264 -9.34 2.08 2.49
C THR A 264 -8.89 1.15 3.61
N ALA A 265 -8.77 -0.16 3.37
CA ALA A 265 -8.22 -1.09 4.34
C ALA A 265 -6.76 -0.76 4.72
N HIS A 266 -5.92 -0.37 3.75
CA HIS A 266 -4.52 0.02 4.00
C HIS A 266 -4.38 1.32 4.81
N ASN A 267 -5.27 2.30 4.57
CA ASN A 267 -5.25 3.58 5.27
C ASN A 267 -5.86 3.52 6.68
N ASN A 268 -6.83 2.62 6.91
CA ASN A 268 -7.48 2.47 8.21
C ASN A 268 -6.68 1.64 9.23
N GLY A 269 -5.52 1.09 8.84
CA GLY A 269 -4.61 0.39 9.75
C GLY A 269 -3.76 1.29 10.65
N ALA A 270 -3.71 2.60 10.36
CA ALA A 270 -2.82 3.55 11.05
C ALA A 270 -3.53 4.68 11.79
N GLN A 271 -4.82 4.94 11.54
CA GLN A 271 -5.47 6.14 12.05
C GLN A 271 -6.84 5.83 12.66
N GLU A 272 -6.82 5.55 13.96
CA GLU A 272 -7.99 5.82 14.79
C GLU A 272 -8.20 7.34 14.80
N ARG A 273 -9.21 7.81 14.07
CA ARG A 273 -10.27 8.74 14.51
C ARG A 273 -10.68 9.78 13.45
N THR A 274 -12.00 9.90 13.41
CA THR A 274 -12.84 11.07 13.14
C THR A 274 -12.89 11.59 11.71
N GLU A 275 -14.13 11.63 11.20
CA GLU A 275 -14.59 12.43 10.06
C GLU A 275 -14.30 11.88 8.66
N GLU A 276 -15.01 10.83 8.25
CA GLU A 276 -15.33 10.67 6.82
C GLU A 276 -16.65 9.92 6.63
N SER A 277 -17.71 10.53 7.18
CA SER A 277 -19.09 10.19 6.84
C SER A 277 -19.62 11.26 5.90
N GLN A 278 -19.12 11.29 4.67
CA GLN A 278 -19.71 12.02 3.55
C GLN A 278 -18.85 11.76 2.31
N ARG A 279 -19.26 10.79 1.49
CA ARG A 279 -19.08 10.70 0.02
C ARG A 279 -19.07 9.26 -0.47
N ILE A 280 -20.10 8.48 -0.13
CA ILE A 280 -20.50 7.40 -1.02
C ILE A 280 -22.02 7.35 -1.01
N SER A 281 -22.62 7.74 -2.14
CA SER A 281 -23.74 7.01 -2.77
C SER A 281 -24.62 7.98 -3.55
N SER A 282 -24.26 8.19 -4.80
CA SER A 282 -25.18 8.67 -5.83
C SER A 282 -24.84 8.03 -7.17
N GLU A 283 -24.74 6.70 -7.24
CA GLU A 283 -24.80 5.95 -8.51
C GLU A 283 -24.88 4.43 -8.28
N ALA A 284 -25.94 3.98 -7.59
CA ALA A 284 -26.41 2.60 -7.65
C ALA A 284 -27.83 2.58 -8.25
N GLN A 285 -28.01 3.33 -9.34
CA GLN A 285 -29.19 3.26 -10.21
C GLN A 285 -28.70 2.88 -11.60
N THR A 286 -28.61 1.58 -11.85
CA THR A 286 -29.31 0.85 -12.93
C THR A 286 -28.73 -0.57 -13.02
N ASP A 287 -29.62 -1.53 -13.20
CA ASP A 287 -29.36 -2.91 -13.66
C ASP A 287 -29.07 -4.00 -12.63
N PHE A 288 -30.04 -4.20 -11.72
CA PHE A 288 -30.43 -5.54 -11.30
C PHE A 288 -31.68 -5.96 -12.09
N ILE A 289 -31.51 -6.30 -13.37
CA ILE A 289 -32.52 -7.07 -14.09
C ILE A 289 -32.27 -8.54 -13.74
N GLY A 290 -32.99 -8.99 -12.71
CA GLY A 290 -32.93 -10.35 -12.17
C GLY A 290 -34.12 -10.60 -11.27
N GLU A 291 -35.28 -10.71 -11.91
CA GLU A 291 -36.60 -11.11 -11.42
C GLU A 291 -36.60 -11.91 -10.10
N LYS A 292 -36.73 -11.22 -8.96
CA LYS A 292 -37.32 -11.79 -7.73
C LYS A 292 -38.18 -10.71 -7.09
N PHE A 293 -39.48 -10.99 -7.02
CA PHE A 293 -40.49 -10.21 -6.32
C PHE A 293 -39.98 -9.88 -4.90
N VAL A 294 -39.66 -8.61 -4.64
CA VAL A 294 -39.44 -8.11 -3.29
C VAL A 294 -40.81 -7.79 -2.72
N ASP A 295 -41.19 -8.47 -1.64
CA ASP A 295 -42.48 -8.26 -1.00
C ASP A 295 -42.67 -6.80 -0.60
N ARG A 296 -43.85 -6.26 -0.93
CA ARG A 296 -44.21 -4.84 -0.76
C ARG A 296 -44.12 -4.41 0.71
N ASP A 297 -44.31 -5.36 1.61
CA ASP A 297 -44.25 -5.15 3.06
C ASP A 297 -42.80 -5.00 3.54
N SER A 298 -41.84 -5.76 3.00
CA SER A 298 -40.41 -5.61 3.30
C SER A 298 -39.85 -4.25 2.83
N LEU A 299 -40.36 -3.75 1.70
CA LEU A 299 -40.02 -2.39 1.23
C LEU A 299 -40.62 -1.28 2.09
N LYS A 300 -41.73 -1.56 2.78
CA LYS A 300 -42.34 -0.60 3.71
C LYS A 300 -41.58 -0.58 5.03
N GLU A 301 -41.26 -1.75 5.58
CA GLU A 301 -40.45 -1.87 6.80
C GLU A 301 -39.08 -1.20 6.66
N LEU A 302 -38.41 -1.39 5.52
CA LEU A 302 -37.13 -0.73 5.25
C LEU A 302 -37.29 0.80 5.20
N ARG A 303 -38.39 1.31 4.64
CA ARG A 303 -38.67 2.74 4.55
C ARG A 303 -38.92 3.34 5.93
N ASP A 304 -39.72 2.65 6.75
CA ASP A 304 -40.03 3.05 8.12
C ASP A 304 -38.77 3.00 9.01
N GLU A 305 -37.86 2.04 8.77
CA GLU A 305 -36.56 1.96 9.47
C GLU A 305 -35.63 3.10 9.05
N ILE A 306 -35.56 3.43 7.76
CA ILE A 306 -34.78 4.57 7.26
C ILE A 306 -35.28 5.88 7.90
N GLU A 307 -36.59 6.08 7.96
CA GLU A 307 -37.18 7.26 8.61
C GLU A 307 -36.87 7.30 10.11
N ARG A 308 -36.96 6.16 10.80
CA ARG A 308 -36.64 6.06 12.23
C ARG A 308 -35.17 6.36 12.51
N ILE A 309 -34.26 5.85 11.69
CA ILE A 309 -32.82 6.13 11.78
C ILE A 309 -32.55 7.61 11.50
N GLY A 310 -33.20 8.19 10.48
CA GLY A 310 -33.11 9.62 10.16
C GLY A 310 -33.49 10.51 11.34
N ASN A 311 -34.65 10.26 11.94
CA ASN A 311 -35.14 11.02 13.10
C ASN A 311 -34.21 10.90 14.33
N ARG A 312 -33.63 9.71 14.54
CA ARG A 312 -32.67 9.48 15.62
C ARG A 312 -31.37 10.23 15.37
N LEU A 313 -30.91 10.29 14.12
CA LEU A 313 -29.72 11.03 13.73
C LEU A 313 -29.91 12.54 13.92
N GLU A 314 -31.04 13.11 13.50
CA GLU A 314 -31.34 14.54 13.74
C GLU A 314 -31.38 14.89 15.23
N SER A 315 -31.99 14.03 16.04
CA SER A 315 -32.02 14.21 17.50
C SER A 315 -30.61 14.20 18.11
N GLU A 316 -29.74 13.31 17.63
CA GLU A 316 -28.34 13.23 18.06
C GLU A 316 -27.54 14.47 17.62
N ILE A 317 -27.76 14.98 16.40
CA ILE A 317 -27.12 16.22 15.92
C ILE A 317 -27.50 17.41 16.82
N LEU A 318 -28.79 17.59 17.11
CA LEU A 318 -29.27 18.65 17.99
C LEU A 318 -28.72 18.51 19.42
N SER A 319 -28.62 17.28 19.92
CA SER A 319 -28.02 16.98 21.23
C SER A 319 -26.55 17.41 21.29
N ARG A 320 -25.77 17.08 20.25
CA ARG A 320 -24.34 17.46 20.16
C ARG A 320 -24.15 18.97 20.05
N GLN A 321 -24.95 19.64 19.23
CA GLN A 321 -24.90 21.11 19.14
C GLN A 321 -25.19 21.78 20.50
N ASN A 322 -26.18 21.27 21.25
CA ASN A 322 -26.48 21.79 22.58
C ASN A 322 -25.33 21.52 23.58
N ALA A 323 -24.70 20.35 23.50
CA ALA A 323 -23.51 20.05 24.31
C ALA A 323 -22.34 20.98 23.98
N GLU A 324 -22.12 21.28 22.70
CA GLU A 324 -21.08 22.21 22.24
C GLU A 324 -21.30 23.63 22.76
N VAL A 325 -22.54 24.14 22.71
CA VAL A 325 -22.88 25.45 23.29
C VAL A 325 -22.63 25.49 24.81
N LYS A 326 -22.90 24.38 25.52
CA LYS A 326 -22.59 24.29 26.96
C LYS A 326 -21.08 24.30 27.22
N CYS A 327 -20.30 23.61 26.40
CA CYS A 327 -18.84 23.63 26.48
C CYS A 327 -18.29 25.05 26.25
N GLN A 328 -18.75 25.76 25.22
CA GLN A 328 -18.35 27.14 24.96
C GLN A 328 -18.64 28.07 26.14
N ARG A 329 -19.81 27.95 26.78
CA ARG A 329 -20.13 28.71 28.00
C ARG A 329 -19.23 28.40 29.17
N LEU A 330 -18.85 27.13 29.34
CA LEU A 330 -17.90 26.72 30.38
C LEU A 330 -16.51 27.30 30.10
N GLU A 331 -16.06 27.28 28.84
CA GLU A 331 -14.81 27.91 28.43
C GLU A 331 -14.80 29.41 28.70
N GLU A 332 -15.88 30.13 28.40
CA GLU A 332 -16.03 31.55 28.72
C GLU A 332 -15.98 31.82 30.24
N MET A 333 -16.64 30.99 31.05
CA MET A 333 -16.56 31.11 32.51
C MET A 333 -15.14 30.87 33.02
N ILE A 334 -14.46 29.82 32.53
CA ILE A 334 -13.06 29.53 32.88
C ILE A 334 -12.18 30.71 32.51
N HIS A 335 -12.34 31.25 31.29
CA HIS A 335 -11.60 32.42 30.83
C HIS A 335 -11.82 33.63 31.75
N ASN A 336 -13.07 33.90 32.15
CA ASN A 336 -13.41 34.98 33.08
C ASN A 336 -12.82 34.77 34.48
N PHE A 337 -12.85 33.54 35.00
CA PHE A 337 -12.19 33.20 36.28
C PHE A 337 -10.69 33.40 36.20
N GLN A 338 -10.06 32.94 35.12
CA GLN A 338 -8.63 33.07 34.92
C GLN A 338 -8.20 34.54 34.80
N LYS A 339 -9.00 35.37 34.12
CA LYS A 339 -8.80 36.83 34.06
C LYS A 339 -8.92 37.49 35.43
N ARG A 340 -9.89 37.08 36.25
CA ARG A 340 -10.05 37.58 37.63
C ARG A 340 -8.89 37.17 38.54
N ILE A 341 -8.45 35.91 38.48
CA ILE A 341 -7.30 35.42 39.23
C ILE A 341 -6.06 36.23 38.86
N ASN A 342 -5.81 36.42 37.56
CA ASN A 342 -4.65 37.18 37.07
C ASN A 342 -4.68 38.66 37.49
N GLY A 343 -5.87 39.28 37.55
CA GLY A 343 -6.04 40.65 38.06
C GLY A 343 -5.87 40.76 39.59
N ILE A 344 -6.31 39.77 40.35
CA ILE A 344 -6.08 39.74 41.81
C ILE A 344 -4.59 39.54 42.13
N THR A 345 -3.88 38.74 41.34
CA THR A 345 -2.42 38.56 41.51
C THR A 345 -1.61 39.80 41.17
N SER A 346 -2.08 40.69 40.27
CA SER A 346 -1.39 41.96 40.01
C SER A 346 -1.57 42.96 41.16
N ASP A 347 -2.75 43.01 41.77
CA ASP A 347 -3.03 43.94 42.88
C ASP A 347 -2.34 43.50 44.19
N CYS A 348 -2.13 42.20 44.39
CA CYS A 348 -1.40 41.65 45.55
C CYS A 348 0.14 41.81 45.44
N SER A 349 0.65 42.23 44.27
CA SER A 349 2.08 42.47 44.03
C SER A 349 2.50 43.94 44.15
N GLN A 350 1.55 44.85 44.44
CA GLN A 350 1.79 46.28 44.66
C GLN A 350 1.44 46.78 46.07
N ALA A 351 0.95 45.90 46.95
CA ALA A 351 0.78 46.15 48.39
C ALA A 351 1.89 45.45 49.16
#